data_AF-A0A9E1KPD0-F1
#
_entry.id   AF-A0A9E1KPD0-F1
#
_cell.length_a   1.000
_cell.length_b   1.000
_cell.length_c   1.000
_cell.angle_alpha   90.00
_cell.angle_beta   90.00
_cell.angle_gamma   90.00
#
_symmetry.space_group_name_H-M   'P 1'
#
loop_
_entity.id
_entity.type
_entity.pdbx_description
1 polymer ?
#
loop_
_entity_poly.entity_id
_entity_poly.type
_entity_poly.pdbx_seq_one_letter_code
_entity_poly.pdbx_strand_id
1 'polypeptide(L)'
;MLANAEVAQDFRNLNQQFRQLAEELVEAVGIPAIRLEVNASIGGNFRGFDRNKLYVVKSGSITAHYQDRTVYLLEEGDILMPDITGNSDPAATVFYGSEAGASLLSFPALEFMQRVFQDQASIKLWTRLLITYAGLMFRITAAFSPEDTSATPSYEVFEPGEIIIRQGERSDDVFNLSSGVAEVMVDEVKVGRISEGEIFGAIAALTHAKRSATIIAKTHCSVVKVPKEQFTVLMKINPATIHSLLIDMANSIVNLNEQLVGLRRGPKAD
;
A
#
# COMPACT_ATOMS: atom_id res chain seq x y z
N MET A 1 6.90 -9.41 3.09
CA MET A 1 5.77 -8.93 3.93
C MET A 1 4.44 -9.30 3.28
N LEU A 2 3.83 -10.41 3.71
CA LEU A 2 2.36 -10.62 3.66
C LEU A 2 1.72 -10.29 5.03
N ALA A 3 2.46 -9.59 5.89
CA ALA A 3 2.27 -9.64 7.34
C ALA A 3 1.27 -8.62 7.92
N ASN A 4 0.77 -7.64 7.14
CA ASN A 4 0.12 -6.45 7.72
C ASN A 4 -1.27 -6.09 7.19
N ALA A 5 -1.87 -6.84 6.26
CA ALA A 5 -3.32 -6.83 6.17
C ALA A 5 -3.79 -7.82 7.24
N GLU A 6 -4.70 -7.44 8.14
CA GLU A 6 -5.41 -8.45 8.95
C GLU A 6 -5.96 -9.48 7.97
N VAL A 7 -5.31 -10.64 7.89
CA VAL A 7 -5.69 -11.66 6.94
C VAL A 7 -7.04 -12.17 7.41
N ALA A 8 -8.08 -11.63 6.77
CA ALA A 8 -9.46 -11.89 7.12
C ALA A 8 -9.68 -13.41 7.22
N GLN A 9 -10.49 -13.82 8.19
CA GLN A 9 -10.68 -15.24 8.52
C GLN A 9 -11.06 -16.08 7.29
N ASP A 10 -11.77 -15.47 6.33
CA ASP A 10 -12.16 -16.09 5.08
C ASP A 10 -10.96 -16.39 4.16
N PHE A 11 -9.94 -15.54 4.10
CA PHE A 11 -8.70 -15.81 3.35
C PHE A 11 -7.96 -17.02 3.92
N ARG A 12 -7.83 -17.11 5.26
CA ARG A 12 -7.18 -18.27 5.91
C ARG A 12 -7.91 -19.57 5.59
N ASN A 13 -9.24 -19.56 5.67
CA ASN A 13 -10.06 -20.72 5.33
C ASN A 13 -9.90 -21.14 3.87
N LEU A 14 -9.87 -20.17 2.94
CA LEU A 14 -9.65 -20.46 1.52
C LEU A 14 -8.24 -20.97 1.22
N ASN A 15 -7.22 -20.43 1.91
CA ASN A 15 -5.85 -20.88 1.73
C ASN A 15 -5.68 -22.32 2.21
N GLN A 16 -6.29 -22.68 3.35
CA GLN A 16 -6.33 -24.05 3.83
C GLN A 16 -7.06 -24.98 2.84
N GLN A 17 -8.19 -24.53 2.28
CA GLN A 17 -8.91 -25.30 1.26
C GLN A 17 -8.09 -25.48 -0.02
N PHE A 18 -7.33 -24.46 -0.43
CA PHE A 18 -6.44 -24.52 -1.58
C PHE A 18 -5.36 -25.58 -1.38
N ARG A 19 -4.69 -25.59 -0.22
CA ARG A 19 -3.69 -26.62 0.15
C ARG A 19 -4.25 -28.03 0.13
N GLN A 20 -5.43 -28.22 0.72
CA GLN A 20 -6.07 -29.53 0.74
C GLN A 20 -6.40 -30.01 -0.69
N LEU A 21 -6.96 -29.14 -1.53
CA LEU A 21 -7.27 -29.47 -2.93
C LEU A 21 -6.01 -29.79 -3.75
N ALA A 22 -4.92 -29.09 -3.47
CA ALA A 22 -3.62 -29.31 -4.09
C ALA A 22 -3.07 -30.70 -3.76
N GLU A 23 -3.07 -31.06 -2.48
CA GLU A 23 -2.62 -32.37 -1.99
C GLU A 23 -3.48 -33.50 -2.58
N GLU A 24 -4.81 -33.41 -2.45
CA GLU A 24 -5.76 -34.38 -3.01
C GLU A 24 -5.58 -34.56 -4.53
N LEU A 25 -5.32 -33.47 -5.27
CA LEU A 25 -5.07 -33.52 -6.70
C LEU A 25 -3.76 -34.24 -7.03
N VAL A 26 -2.67 -33.92 -6.34
CA VAL A 26 -1.36 -34.55 -6.57
C VAL A 26 -1.43 -36.04 -6.30
N GLU A 27 -2.10 -36.44 -5.22
CA GLU A 27 -2.35 -37.85 -4.90
C GLU A 27 -3.19 -38.55 -5.97
N ALA A 28 -4.27 -37.91 -6.45
CA ALA A 28 -5.15 -38.47 -7.48
C ALA A 28 -4.44 -38.66 -8.84
N VAL A 29 -3.58 -37.71 -9.22
CA VAL A 29 -2.77 -37.79 -10.45
C VAL A 29 -1.76 -38.93 -10.34
N GLY A 30 -1.10 -39.08 -9.19
CA GLY A 30 -0.28 -40.25 -8.85
C GLY A 30 0.94 -40.49 -9.75
N ILE A 31 1.50 -39.44 -10.36
CA ILE A 31 2.73 -39.52 -11.17
C ILE A 31 3.97 -39.28 -10.30
N PRO A 32 5.14 -39.87 -10.64
CA PRO A 32 6.35 -39.69 -9.86
C PRO A 32 6.86 -38.24 -9.91
N ALA A 33 7.21 -37.71 -8.74
CA ALA A 33 7.83 -36.40 -8.61
C ALA A 33 9.36 -36.49 -8.56
N ILE A 34 10.04 -35.49 -9.14
CA ILE A 34 11.47 -35.31 -8.98
C ILE A 34 11.70 -34.23 -7.91
N ARG A 35 12.50 -34.55 -6.90
CA ARG A 35 12.86 -33.57 -5.86
C ARG A 35 13.81 -32.52 -6.44
N LEU A 36 13.48 -31.25 -6.22
CA LEU A 36 14.29 -30.10 -6.62
C LEU A 36 14.63 -29.29 -5.37
N GLU A 37 15.93 -29.15 -5.09
CA GLU A 37 16.41 -28.25 -4.04
C GLU A 37 16.58 -26.84 -4.60
N VAL A 38 16.02 -25.88 -3.88
CA VAL A 38 16.10 -24.44 -4.17
C VAL A 38 17.11 -23.85 -3.20
N ASN A 39 18.24 -23.40 -3.74
CA ASN A 39 19.23 -22.66 -2.96
C ASN A 39 18.67 -21.30 -2.53
N ALA A 40 19.21 -20.77 -1.43
CA ALA A 40 18.89 -19.44 -0.97
C ALA A 40 19.12 -18.38 -2.07
N SER A 41 18.07 -17.63 -2.41
CA SER A 41 18.04 -16.55 -3.38
C SER A 41 16.97 -15.53 -3.00
N ILE A 42 17.37 -14.27 -2.86
CA ILE A 42 16.50 -13.16 -2.45
C ILE A 42 15.63 -12.66 -3.62
N GLY A 43 16.13 -12.73 -4.87
CA GLY A 43 15.45 -12.19 -6.05
C GLY A 43 14.65 -13.22 -6.86
N GLY A 44 14.64 -14.48 -6.44
CA GLY A 44 14.14 -15.58 -7.24
C GLY A 44 15.17 -16.12 -8.24
N ASN A 45 15.09 -17.42 -8.52
CA ASN A 45 16.04 -18.13 -9.38
C ASN A 45 15.35 -19.12 -10.34
N PHE A 46 14.04 -19.28 -10.29
CA PHE A 46 13.28 -20.13 -11.21
C PHE A 46 11.85 -19.63 -11.43
N ARG A 47 11.18 -20.20 -12.44
CA ARG A 47 9.76 -19.96 -12.78
C ARG A 47 8.90 -21.07 -12.15
N GLY A 48 7.68 -20.72 -11.76
CA GLY A 48 6.71 -21.64 -11.17
C GLY A 48 6.11 -22.59 -12.21
N PHE A 49 4.80 -22.51 -12.45
CA PHE A 49 4.15 -23.28 -13.51
C PHE A 49 4.55 -22.74 -14.89
N ASP A 50 5.52 -23.38 -15.54
CA ASP A 50 5.95 -23.13 -16.92
C ASP A 50 5.48 -24.30 -17.82
N ARG A 51 5.56 -24.15 -19.15
CA ARG A 51 5.15 -25.12 -20.17
C ARG A 51 5.63 -26.55 -19.91
N ASN A 52 6.73 -26.72 -19.18
CA ASN A 52 7.34 -28.03 -18.95
C ASN A 52 7.14 -28.59 -17.53
N LYS A 53 6.92 -27.74 -16.51
CA LYS A 53 7.00 -28.17 -15.11
C LYS A 53 5.95 -27.53 -14.22
N LEU A 54 5.43 -28.33 -13.30
CA LEU A 54 4.62 -27.92 -12.15
C LEU A 54 5.40 -28.22 -10.87
N TYR A 55 5.27 -27.36 -9.86
CA TYR A 55 5.96 -27.52 -8.59
C TYR A 55 5.02 -27.46 -7.40
N VAL A 56 5.30 -28.29 -6.40
CA VAL A 56 4.65 -28.26 -5.08
C VAL A 56 5.73 -28.08 -4.03
N VAL A 57 5.49 -27.19 -3.06
CA VAL A 57 6.44 -26.99 -1.96
C VAL A 57 6.42 -28.20 -1.04
N LYS A 58 7.56 -28.88 -0.90
CA LYS A 58 7.71 -30.02 0.00
C LYS A 58 8.16 -29.64 1.39
N SER A 59 9.04 -28.63 1.49
CA SER A 59 9.52 -28.11 2.77
C SER A 59 10.17 -26.74 2.57
N GLY A 60 10.11 -25.90 3.60
CA GLY A 60 10.60 -24.53 3.55
C GLY A 60 9.55 -23.59 2.96
N SER A 61 9.98 -22.41 2.54
CA SER A 61 9.11 -21.39 1.98
C SER A 61 9.63 -20.86 0.66
N ILE A 62 8.72 -20.52 -0.25
CA ILE A 62 9.00 -19.92 -1.54
C ILE A 62 8.33 -18.57 -1.62
N THR A 63 9.07 -17.55 -2.00
CA THR A 63 8.57 -16.20 -2.24
C THR A 63 8.36 -16.00 -3.74
N ALA A 64 7.20 -15.49 -4.12
CA ALA A 64 6.92 -15.03 -5.47
C ALA A 64 7.29 -13.55 -5.62
N HIS A 65 8.05 -13.22 -6.66
CA HIS A 65 8.56 -11.89 -6.98
C HIS A 65 8.06 -11.44 -8.36
N TYR A 66 7.56 -10.22 -8.46
CA TYR A 66 7.17 -9.57 -9.71
C TYR A 66 7.67 -8.13 -9.69
N GLN A 67 8.46 -7.74 -10.71
CA GLN A 67 9.09 -6.40 -10.80
C GLN A 67 9.81 -5.99 -9.50
N ASP A 68 10.68 -6.87 -8.98
CA ASP A 68 11.44 -6.72 -7.73
C ASP A 68 10.60 -6.59 -6.45
N ARG A 69 9.27 -6.79 -6.54
CA ARG A 69 8.37 -6.77 -5.38
C ARG A 69 7.98 -8.19 -5.01
N THR A 70 8.08 -8.51 -3.73
CA THR A 70 7.45 -9.70 -3.18
C THR A 70 5.93 -9.58 -3.28
N VAL A 71 5.30 -10.52 -3.97
CA VAL A 71 3.85 -10.57 -4.15
C VAL A 71 3.20 -11.39 -3.04
N TYR A 72 3.66 -12.62 -2.84
CA TYR A 72 3.18 -13.52 -1.80
C TYR A 72 4.21 -14.61 -1.45
N LEU A 73 3.95 -15.32 -0.36
CA LEU A 73 4.76 -16.42 0.17
C LEU A 73 3.95 -17.72 0.03
N LEU A 74 4.59 -18.77 -0.44
CA LEU A 74 4.10 -20.13 -0.48
C LEU A 74 4.82 -20.94 0.60
N GLU A 75 4.07 -21.80 1.28
CA GLU A 75 4.55 -22.71 2.32
C GLU A 75 4.38 -24.16 1.86
N GLU A 76 4.76 -25.10 2.72
CA GLU A 76 4.59 -26.53 2.47
C GLU A 76 3.14 -26.88 2.07
N GLY A 77 3.02 -27.68 1.01
CA GLY A 77 1.74 -28.09 0.41
C GLY A 77 1.21 -27.14 -0.67
N ASP A 78 1.72 -25.91 -0.75
CA ASP A 78 1.28 -24.97 -1.78
C ASP A 78 1.82 -25.34 -3.17
N ILE A 79 0.96 -25.23 -4.19
CA ILE A 79 1.35 -25.38 -5.60
C ILE A 79 1.72 -24.02 -6.15
N LEU A 80 2.85 -23.95 -6.85
CA LEU A 80 3.26 -22.74 -7.54
C LEU A 80 2.40 -22.55 -8.80
N MET A 81 1.50 -21.58 -8.76
CA MET A 81 0.61 -21.14 -9.85
C MET A 81 0.85 -19.65 -10.06
N PRO A 82 1.02 -19.06 -11.25
CA PRO A 82 1.53 -19.50 -12.55
C PRO A 82 2.86 -18.78 -12.96
N ASP A 83 3.42 -19.08 -14.14
CA ASP A 83 3.64 -18.12 -15.24
C ASP A 83 3.28 -18.79 -16.58
N ILE A 84 2.01 -18.67 -16.96
CA ILE A 84 1.50 -19.17 -18.25
C ILE A 84 1.91 -18.30 -19.44
N THR A 85 2.54 -17.15 -19.19
CA THR A 85 3.13 -16.40 -20.28
C THR A 85 4.39 -17.17 -20.68
N GLY A 86 4.33 -17.84 -21.84
CA GLY A 86 5.53 -18.33 -22.52
C GLY A 86 6.44 -17.18 -22.99
N ASN A 87 6.30 -15.99 -22.40
CA ASN A 87 7.10 -14.82 -22.67
C ASN A 87 8.43 -14.97 -21.91
N SER A 88 9.52 -14.72 -22.62
CA SER A 88 10.87 -14.76 -22.06
C SER A 88 11.26 -13.43 -21.42
N ASP A 89 10.42 -12.40 -21.53
CA ASP A 89 10.67 -11.06 -20.99
C ASP A 89 10.77 -11.06 -19.45
N PRO A 90 11.96 -10.80 -18.88
CA PRO A 90 12.16 -10.74 -17.44
C PRO A 90 11.29 -9.69 -16.75
N ALA A 91 10.88 -8.63 -17.45
CA ALA A 91 10.06 -7.55 -16.88
C ALA A 91 8.58 -7.94 -16.67
N ALA A 92 8.13 -9.03 -17.32
CA ALA A 92 6.76 -9.53 -17.26
C ALA A 92 6.62 -10.87 -16.53
N THR A 93 7.73 -11.48 -16.10
CA THR A 93 7.76 -12.82 -15.49
C THR A 93 7.69 -12.75 -13.97
N VAL A 94 6.98 -13.71 -13.38
CA VAL A 94 7.02 -13.98 -11.94
C VAL A 94 8.16 -14.94 -11.63
N PHE A 95 9.08 -14.51 -10.77
CA PHE A 95 10.19 -15.33 -10.30
C PHE A 95 9.91 -15.87 -8.90
N TYR A 96 10.37 -17.09 -8.65
CA TYR A 96 10.22 -17.76 -7.38
C TYR A 96 11.60 -17.97 -6.76
N GLY A 97 11.72 -17.71 -5.46
CA GLY A 97 12.96 -17.82 -4.70
C GLY A 97 12.70 -18.24 -3.26
N SER A 98 13.76 -18.47 -2.50
CA SER A 98 13.67 -18.76 -1.07
C SER A 98 14.81 -18.07 -0.36
N GLU A 99 14.55 -17.36 0.73
CA GLU A 99 15.64 -16.71 1.49
C GLU A 99 16.48 -17.72 2.27
N ALA A 100 15.86 -18.79 2.77
CA ALA A 100 16.51 -19.83 3.58
C ALA A 100 16.83 -21.12 2.80
N GLY A 101 16.33 -21.22 1.57
CA GLY A 101 16.31 -22.46 0.79
C GLY A 101 15.05 -23.29 1.04
N ALA A 102 14.68 -24.12 0.06
CA ALA A 102 13.47 -24.92 0.10
C ALA A 102 13.60 -26.19 -0.76
N SER A 103 12.74 -27.17 -0.51
CA SER A 103 12.62 -28.36 -1.36
C SER A 103 11.27 -28.36 -2.06
N LEU A 104 11.28 -28.64 -3.35
CA LEU A 104 10.10 -28.75 -4.20
C LEU A 104 9.95 -30.16 -4.76
N LEU A 105 8.71 -30.54 -5.03
CA LEU A 105 8.37 -31.67 -5.90
C LEU A 105 8.10 -31.12 -7.30
N SER A 106 8.86 -31.58 -8.29
CA SER A 106 8.73 -31.19 -9.69
C SER A 106 8.03 -32.28 -10.50
N PHE A 107 7.03 -31.87 -11.27
CA PHE A 107 6.20 -32.73 -12.10
C PHE A 107 6.26 -32.27 -13.56
N PRO A 108 6.32 -33.18 -14.55
CA PRO A 108 6.16 -32.81 -15.95
C PRO A 108 4.75 -32.26 -16.20
N ALA A 109 4.62 -30.99 -16.56
CA ALA A 109 3.33 -30.30 -16.63
C ALA A 109 2.37 -30.96 -17.64
N LEU A 110 2.87 -31.38 -18.80
CA LEU A 110 2.05 -32.03 -19.84
C LEU A 110 1.46 -33.37 -19.35
N GLU A 111 2.28 -34.23 -18.77
CA GLU A 111 1.85 -35.54 -18.24
C GLU A 111 0.88 -35.36 -17.07
N PHE A 112 1.18 -34.42 -16.16
CA PHE A 112 0.31 -34.08 -15.05
C PHE A 112 -1.08 -33.69 -15.56
N MET A 113 -1.16 -32.76 -16.52
CA MET A 113 -2.44 -32.32 -17.08
C MET A 113 -3.16 -33.43 -17.86
N GLN A 114 -2.44 -34.25 -18.63
CA GLN A 114 -3.02 -35.42 -19.30
C GLN A 114 -3.69 -36.34 -18.29
N ARG A 115 -3.08 -36.56 -17.13
CA ARG A 115 -3.62 -37.42 -16.08
C ARG A 115 -4.82 -36.78 -15.38
N VAL A 116 -4.78 -35.46 -15.13
CA VAL A 116 -5.93 -34.69 -14.64
C VAL A 116 -7.16 -34.86 -15.54
N PHE A 117 -6.98 -34.86 -16.85
CA PHE A 117 -8.09 -34.95 -17.82
C PHE A 117 -8.59 -36.38 -18.08
N GLN A 118 -8.00 -37.41 -17.47
CA GLN A 118 -8.41 -38.80 -17.71
C GLN A 118 -9.66 -39.21 -16.94
N ASP A 119 -9.98 -38.56 -15.83
CA ASP A 119 -11.13 -38.90 -15.01
C ASP A 119 -11.86 -37.68 -14.46
N GLN A 120 -13.15 -37.84 -14.16
CA GLN A 120 -14.00 -36.74 -13.71
C GLN A 120 -13.65 -36.23 -12.31
N ALA A 121 -13.09 -37.06 -11.43
CA ALA A 121 -12.76 -36.65 -10.08
C ALA A 121 -11.55 -35.70 -10.08
N SER A 122 -10.50 -36.02 -10.84
CA SER A 122 -9.33 -35.16 -11.03
C SER A 122 -9.68 -33.84 -11.72
N ILE A 123 -10.54 -33.87 -12.75
CA ILE A 123 -11.06 -32.64 -13.39
C ILE A 123 -11.78 -31.75 -12.37
N LYS A 124 -12.60 -32.35 -11.50
CA LYS A 124 -13.32 -31.62 -10.45
C LYS A 124 -12.35 -31.01 -9.43
N LEU A 125 -11.31 -31.74 -9.01
CA LEU A 125 -10.29 -31.23 -8.10
C LEU A 125 -9.53 -30.06 -8.73
N TRP A 126 -9.06 -30.21 -9.97
CA TRP A 126 -8.38 -29.15 -10.71
C TRP A 126 -9.24 -27.90 -10.87
N THR A 127 -10.51 -28.08 -11.27
CA THR A 127 -11.44 -26.95 -11.45
C THR A 127 -11.69 -26.22 -10.12
N ARG A 128 -11.89 -26.96 -9.02
CA ARG A 128 -12.05 -26.36 -7.68
C ARG A 128 -10.79 -25.64 -7.25
N LEU A 129 -9.62 -26.22 -7.48
CA LEU A 129 -8.32 -25.60 -7.17
C LEU A 129 -8.18 -24.24 -7.88
N LEU A 130 -8.50 -24.17 -9.18
CA LEU A 130 -8.45 -22.93 -9.96
C LEU A 130 -9.45 -21.87 -9.47
N ILE A 131 -10.68 -22.28 -9.13
CA ILE A 131 -11.69 -21.36 -8.59
C ILE A 131 -11.25 -20.81 -7.23
N THR A 132 -10.72 -21.68 -6.35
CA THR A 132 -10.20 -21.26 -5.04
C THR A 132 -9.00 -20.33 -5.20
N TYR A 133 -8.07 -20.62 -6.13
CA TYR A 133 -6.95 -19.75 -6.46
C TYR A 133 -7.42 -18.36 -6.92
N ALA A 134 -8.38 -18.29 -7.85
CA ALA A 134 -8.96 -17.02 -8.27
C ALA A 134 -9.59 -16.26 -7.09
N GLY A 135 -10.28 -16.96 -6.19
CA GLY A 135 -10.84 -16.39 -4.96
C GLY A 135 -9.80 -15.84 -3.99
N LEU A 136 -8.62 -16.46 -3.90
CA LEU A 136 -7.47 -15.95 -3.13
C LEU A 136 -6.91 -14.69 -3.78
N MET A 137 -6.69 -14.73 -5.10
CA MET A 137 -6.15 -13.58 -5.85
C MET A 137 -7.08 -12.37 -5.77
N PHE A 138 -8.40 -12.54 -5.85
CA PHE A 138 -9.34 -11.43 -5.67
C PHE A 138 -9.23 -10.76 -4.29
N ARG A 139 -9.00 -11.54 -3.22
CA ARG A 139 -8.83 -11.00 -1.87
C ARG A 139 -7.51 -10.26 -1.70
N ILE A 140 -6.44 -10.80 -2.27
CA ILE A 140 -5.14 -10.12 -2.31
C ILE A 140 -5.30 -8.80 -3.06
N THR A 141 -5.87 -8.82 -4.27
CA THR A 141 -6.11 -7.60 -5.06
C THR A 141 -6.98 -6.60 -4.31
N ALA A 142 -8.07 -7.04 -3.66
CA ALA A 142 -8.91 -6.16 -2.86
C ALA A 142 -8.17 -5.55 -1.66
N ALA A 143 -7.31 -6.32 -0.98
CA ALA A 143 -6.51 -5.82 0.13
C ALA A 143 -5.45 -4.78 -0.29
N PHE A 144 -5.02 -4.82 -1.55
CA PHE A 144 -4.08 -3.85 -2.13
C PHE A 144 -4.74 -2.78 -3.00
N SER A 145 -6.04 -2.91 -3.28
CA SER A 145 -6.79 -1.85 -3.93
C SER A 145 -6.99 -0.74 -2.92
N PRO A 146 -6.66 0.52 -3.25
CA PRO A 146 -7.07 1.63 -2.40
C PRO A 146 -8.58 1.54 -2.21
N GLU A 147 -9.06 1.72 -0.98
CA GLU A 147 -10.49 1.94 -0.75
C GLU A 147 -10.93 3.04 -1.73
N ASP A 148 -12.03 2.82 -2.45
CA ASP A 148 -12.74 3.86 -3.21
C ASP A 148 -13.36 4.87 -2.24
N THR A 149 -12.54 5.48 -1.39
CA THR A 149 -12.90 6.73 -0.77
C THR A 149 -12.69 7.74 -1.86
N SER A 150 -13.76 8.08 -2.59
CA SER A 150 -13.79 9.32 -3.34
C SER A 150 -13.56 10.43 -2.32
N ALA A 151 -12.30 10.81 -2.10
CA ALA A 151 -12.01 12.07 -1.50
C ALA A 151 -12.54 13.07 -2.52
N THR A 152 -13.72 13.62 -2.26
CA THR A 152 -14.25 14.75 -3.00
C THR A 152 -13.84 15.97 -2.18
N PRO A 153 -12.62 16.49 -2.36
CA PRO A 153 -12.22 17.72 -1.70
C PRO A 153 -13.26 18.79 -2.00
N SER A 154 -13.70 19.50 -0.96
CA SER A 154 -14.54 20.67 -1.13
C SER A 154 -13.66 21.84 -1.53
N TYR A 155 -14.07 22.60 -2.54
CA TYR A 155 -13.40 23.83 -2.95
C TYR A 155 -14.17 25.00 -2.36
N GLU A 156 -13.49 25.78 -1.53
CA GLU A 156 -14.02 26.99 -0.91
C GLU A 156 -13.23 28.19 -1.43
N VAL A 157 -13.92 29.31 -1.65
CA VAL A 157 -13.33 30.57 -2.13
C VAL A 157 -13.54 31.62 -1.05
N PHE A 158 -12.47 32.37 -0.77
CA PHE A 158 -12.47 33.40 0.26
C PHE A 158 -12.00 34.73 -0.33
N GLU A 159 -12.74 35.79 -0.05
CA GLU A 159 -12.40 37.16 -0.42
C GLU A 159 -11.39 37.78 0.58
N PRO A 160 -10.64 38.82 0.17
CA PRO A 160 -9.72 39.51 1.07
C PRO A 160 -10.40 39.97 2.38
N GLY A 161 -9.82 39.57 3.51
CA GLY A 161 -10.31 39.86 4.86
C GLY A 161 -11.20 38.79 5.47
N GLU A 162 -11.62 37.77 4.71
CA GLU A 162 -12.42 36.67 5.24
C GLU A 162 -11.60 35.70 6.09
N ILE A 163 -12.24 35.15 7.12
CA ILE A 163 -11.60 34.19 8.04
C ILE A 163 -11.81 32.78 7.50
N ILE A 164 -10.70 32.09 7.23
CA ILE A 164 -10.70 30.69 6.76
C ILE A 164 -10.76 29.73 7.96
N ILE A 165 -10.01 30.04 9.02
CA ILE A 165 -9.97 29.26 10.27
C ILE A 165 -9.96 30.23 11.44
N ARG A 166 -10.70 29.95 12.51
CA ARG A 166 -10.64 30.75 13.74
C ARG A 166 -9.92 29.99 14.86
N GLN A 167 -9.03 30.69 15.57
CA GLN A 167 -8.31 30.15 16.73
C GLN A 167 -9.28 29.63 17.79
N GLY A 168 -8.96 28.49 18.41
CA GLY A 168 -9.75 27.87 19.47
C GLY A 168 -10.92 27.01 19.00
N GLU A 169 -11.28 27.04 17.70
CA GLU A 169 -12.31 26.17 17.15
C GLU A 169 -11.89 24.70 17.14
N ARG A 170 -12.89 23.81 17.17
CA ARG A 170 -12.71 22.38 16.95
C ARG A 170 -13.17 22.05 15.54
N SER A 171 -12.23 21.66 14.70
CA SER A 171 -12.49 21.07 13.39
C SER A 171 -11.29 20.19 13.06
N ASP A 172 -11.58 19.01 12.51
CA ASP A 172 -10.57 18.04 12.09
C ASP A 172 -10.22 18.20 10.60
N ASP A 173 -10.72 19.25 9.94
CA ASP A 173 -10.45 19.49 8.52
C ASP A 173 -9.00 19.95 8.29
N VAL A 174 -8.43 19.54 7.17
CA VAL A 174 -7.13 19.98 6.66
C VAL A 174 -7.36 20.78 5.38
N PHE A 175 -6.58 21.84 5.20
CA PHE A 175 -6.74 22.77 4.10
C PHE A 175 -5.46 22.86 3.28
N ASN A 176 -5.60 23.10 1.98
CA ASN A 176 -4.51 23.45 1.08
C ASN A 176 -4.87 24.74 0.35
N LEU A 177 -3.94 25.71 0.33
CA LEU A 177 -4.16 26.96 -0.38
C LEU A 177 -3.80 26.76 -1.85
N SER A 178 -4.80 26.57 -2.71
CA SER A 178 -4.59 26.34 -4.14
C SER A 178 -4.24 27.60 -4.91
N SER A 179 -4.66 28.77 -4.43
CA SER A 179 -4.23 30.06 -4.97
C SER A 179 -4.43 31.18 -3.95
N GLY A 180 -3.62 32.23 -4.04
CA GLY A 180 -3.70 33.42 -3.19
C GLY A 180 -2.69 33.40 -2.02
N VAL A 181 -2.91 34.30 -1.06
CA VAL A 181 -2.08 34.45 0.15
C VAL A 181 -2.98 34.68 1.35
N ALA A 182 -2.70 34.02 2.47
CA ALA A 182 -3.37 34.24 3.75
C ALA A 182 -2.39 34.64 4.86
N GLU A 183 -2.88 35.29 5.90
CA GLU A 183 -2.12 35.69 7.09
C GLU A 183 -2.47 34.81 8.29
N VAL A 184 -1.45 34.45 9.07
CA VAL A 184 -1.59 33.63 10.30
C VAL A 184 -1.53 34.55 11.50
N MET A 185 -2.58 34.51 12.34
CA MET A 185 -2.75 35.34 13.52
C MET A 185 -2.90 34.48 14.78
N VAL A 186 -2.20 34.79 15.86
CA VAL A 186 -2.36 34.17 17.18
C VAL A 186 -2.57 35.27 18.20
N ASP A 187 -3.69 35.24 18.92
CA ASP A 187 -4.07 36.27 19.90
C ASP A 187 -3.93 37.70 19.32
N GLU A 188 -4.44 37.89 18.09
CA GLU A 188 -4.38 39.13 17.30
C GLU A 188 -2.97 39.61 16.89
N VAL A 189 -1.94 38.78 17.08
CA VAL A 189 -0.57 39.04 16.63
C VAL A 189 -0.29 38.25 15.35
N LYS A 190 0.23 38.95 14.32
CA LYS A 190 0.66 38.30 13.08
C LYS A 190 1.93 37.48 13.33
N VAL A 191 1.84 36.18 13.12
CA VAL A 191 2.95 35.23 13.32
C VAL A 191 3.50 34.66 12.01
N GLY A 192 2.75 34.76 10.91
CA GLY A 192 3.19 34.21 9.62
C GLY A 192 2.28 34.53 8.46
N ARG A 193 2.54 33.87 7.34
CA ARG A 193 1.71 33.89 6.13
C ARG A 193 1.62 32.48 5.56
N ILE A 194 0.55 32.20 4.83
CA ILE A 194 0.35 30.99 4.05
C ILE A 194 0.35 31.40 2.57
N SER A 195 1.10 30.66 1.78
CA SER A 195 1.35 30.86 0.36
C SER A 195 0.73 29.71 -0.45
N GLU A 196 0.62 29.91 -1.75
CA GLU A 196 0.10 28.89 -2.67
C GLU A 196 0.86 27.55 -2.53
N GLY A 197 0.10 26.45 -2.51
CA GLY A 197 0.59 25.09 -2.33
C GLY A 197 0.75 24.64 -0.89
N GLU A 198 0.79 25.55 0.09
CA GLU A 198 1.00 25.20 1.51
C GLU A 198 -0.22 24.51 2.12
N ILE A 199 0.04 23.50 2.96
CA ILE A 199 -0.98 22.80 3.74
C ILE A 199 -1.07 23.40 5.13
N PHE A 200 -2.29 23.71 5.57
CA PHE A 200 -2.56 24.32 6.87
C PHE A 200 -3.73 23.66 7.60
N GLY A 201 -3.82 23.92 8.90
CA GLY A 201 -4.80 23.26 9.78
C GLY A 201 -4.45 21.80 10.15
N ALA A 202 -3.42 21.21 9.55
CA ALA A 202 -3.03 19.82 9.78
C ALA A 202 -2.66 19.51 11.25
N ILE A 203 -2.04 20.44 11.97
CA ILE A 203 -1.63 20.22 13.37
C ILE A 203 -2.83 19.86 14.25
N ALA A 204 -3.92 20.63 14.16
CA ALA A 204 -5.13 20.37 14.94
C ALA A 204 -5.76 19.02 14.58
N ALA A 205 -5.87 18.73 13.28
CA ALA A 205 -6.41 17.46 12.78
C ALA A 205 -5.58 16.25 13.25
N LEU A 206 -4.24 16.36 13.27
CA LEU A 206 -3.35 15.27 13.66
C LEU A 206 -3.25 15.08 15.18
N THR A 207 -3.28 16.17 15.94
CA THR A 207 -3.09 16.14 17.41
C THR A 207 -4.39 16.09 18.20
N HIS A 208 -5.55 16.21 17.54
CA HIS A 208 -6.85 16.39 18.18
C HIS A 208 -6.93 17.63 19.11
N ALA A 209 -6.06 18.60 18.88
CA ALA A 209 -6.07 19.88 19.59
C ALA A 209 -7.05 20.87 18.95
N LYS A 210 -7.35 21.96 19.67
CA LYS A 210 -8.06 23.11 19.08
C LYS A 210 -7.17 23.81 18.04
N ARG A 211 -7.78 24.57 17.13
CA ARG A 211 -7.03 25.42 16.18
C ARG A 211 -6.09 26.37 16.94
N SER A 212 -4.82 26.36 16.59
CA SER A 212 -3.76 27.13 17.27
C SER A 212 -3.69 28.59 16.82
N ALA A 213 -4.27 28.93 15.67
CA ALA A 213 -4.21 30.25 15.06
C ALA A 213 -5.49 30.55 14.26
N THR A 214 -5.76 31.83 14.06
CA THR A 214 -6.74 32.34 13.10
C THR A 214 -6.04 32.57 11.76
N ILE A 215 -6.66 32.12 10.67
CA ILE A 215 -6.16 32.30 9.31
C ILE A 215 -7.11 33.23 8.55
N ILE A 216 -6.57 34.29 7.97
CA ILE A 216 -7.35 35.33 7.28
C ILE A 216 -6.84 35.46 5.84
N ALA A 217 -7.74 35.41 4.87
CA ALA A 217 -7.41 35.62 3.46
C ALA A 217 -6.87 37.04 3.26
N LYS A 218 -5.69 37.19 2.66
CA LYS A 218 -5.10 38.51 2.35
C LYS A 218 -5.42 38.96 0.93
N THR A 219 -5.53 38.00 0.03
CA THR A 219 -6.00 38.17 -1.35
C THR A 219 -7.25 37.32 -1.56
N HIS A 220 -7.81 37.34 -2.77
CA HIS A 220 -8.73 36.30 -3.21
C HIS A 220 -8.01 34.95 -3.12
N CYS A 221 -8.60 34.00 -2.38
CA CYS A 221 -7.99 32.71 -2.07
C CYS A 221 -8.90 31.57 -2.52
N SER A 222 -8.34 30.58 -3.20
CA SER A 222 -9.00 29.29 -3.43
C SER A 222 -8.40 28.24 -2.51
N VAL A 223 -9.25 27.59 -1.74
CA VAL A 223 -8.85 26.65 -0.69
C VAL A 223 -9.51 25.30 -0.93
N VAL A 224 -8.69 24.26 -0.92
CA VAL A 224 -9.17 22.88 -0.88
C VAL A 224 -9.31 22.44 0.57
N LYS A 225 -10.52 22.03 0.95
CA LYS A 225 -10.85 21.49 2.27
C LYS A 225 -11.02 19.98 2.21
N VAL A 226 -10.33 19.29 3.12
CA VAL A 226 -10.29 17.82 3.19
C VAL A 226 -10.59 17.37 4.63
N PRO A 227 -11.63 16.56 4.86
CA PRO A 227 -11.87 15.93 6.16
C PRO A 227 -10.71 15.04 6.60
N LYS A 228 -10.47 14.93 7.91
CA LYS A 228 -9.35 14.13 8.48
C LYS A 228 -9.29 12.70 7.95
N GLU A 229 -10.43 12.04 7.84
CA GLU A 229 -10.52 10.64 7.40
C GLU A 229 -9.98 10.52 5.97
N GLN A 230 -10.41 11.42 5.09
CA GLN A 230 -9.95 11.49 3.71
C GLN A 230 -8.48 11.92 3.60
N PHE A 231 -8.05 12.87 4.44
CA PHE A 231 -6.65 13.29 4.50
C PHE A 231 -5.73 12.12 4.90
N THR A 232 -6.17 11.29 5.85
CA THR A 232 -5.43 10.10 6.29
C THR A 232 -5.30 9.07 5.16
N VAL A 233 -6.35 8.89 4.36
CA VAL A 233 -6.31 8.04 3.16
C VAL A 233 -5.36 8.63 2.10
N LEU A 234 -5.44 9.93 1.82
CA LEU A 234 -4.54 10.61 0.87
C LEU A 234 -3.08 10.48 1.28
N MET A 235 -2.76 10.59 2.57
CA MET A 235 -1.40 10.36 3.09
C MET A 235 -0.89 8.95 2.78
N LYS A 236 -1.74 7.92 2.86
CA LYS A 236 -1.36 6.53 2.55
C LYS A 236 -1.14 6.31 1.05
N ILE A 237 -1.93 6.95 0.21
CA ILE A 237 -1.93 6.75 -1.24
C ILE A 237 -0.87 7.63 -1.93
N ASN A 238 -0.62 8.84 -1.43
CA ASN A 238 0.30 9.80 -2.01
C ASN A 238 1.37 10.26 -1.01
N PRO A 239 2.52 9.55 -0.94
CA PRO A 239 3.63 9.92 -0.06
C PRO A 239 4.18 11.34 -0.29
N ALA A 240 4.00 11.91 -1.49
CA ALA A 240 4.45 13.27 -1.78
C ALA A 240 3.70 14.32 -0.95
N THR A 241 2.41 14.10 -0.64
CA THR A 241 1.62 15.00 0.20
C THR A 241 2.16 15.07 1.63
N ILE A 242 2.57 13.92 2.19
CA ILE A 242 3.24 13.87 3.50
C ILE A 242 4.55 14.66 3.45
N HIS A 243 5.34 14.45 2.38
CA HIS A 243 6.62 15.12 2.23
C HIS A 243 6.47 16.64 2.18
N SER A 244 5.50 17.17 1.43
CA SER A 244 5.18 18.60 1.43
C SER A 244 4.76 19.10 2.81
N LEU A 245 3.87 18.38 3.51
CA LEU A 245 3.46 18.76 4.87
C LEU A 245 4.65 18.82 5.84
N LEU A 246 5.58 17.86 5.78
CA LEU A 246 6.77 17.84 6.62
C LEU A 246 7.67 19.05 6.35
N ILE A 247 7.83 19.44 5.08
CA ILE A 247 8.57 20.64 4.70
C ILE A 247 7.88 21.91 5.25
N ASP A 248 6.57 22.04 5.08
CA ASP A 248 5.80 23.20 5.53
C ASP A 248 5.88 23.38 7.05
N MET A 249 5.77 22.28 7.80
CA MET A 249 5.93 22.28 9.25
C MET A 249 7.36 22.66 9.67
N ALA A 250 8.39 22.15 8.98
CA ALA A 250 9.77 22.49 9.24
C ALA A 250 10.04 23.99 8.99
N ASN A 251 9.56 24.52 7.87
CA ASN A 251 9.68 25.93 7.53
C ASN A 251 8.98 26.83 8.56
N SER A 252 7.80 26.40 9.03
CA SER A 252 7.06 27.11 10.09
C SER A 252 7.85 27.17 11.40
N ILE A 253 8.49 26.08 11.81
CA ILE A 253 9.33 26.04 13.02
C ILE A 253 10.56 26.94 12.88
N VAL A 254 11.22 26.92 11.72
CA VAL A 254 12.38 27.78 11.44
C VAL A 254 11.98 29.26 11.53
N ASN A 255 10.90 29.66 10.85
CA ASN A 255 10.40 31.04 10.89
C ASN A 255 10.04 31.50 12.31
N LEU A 256 9.37 30.64 13.10
CA LEU A 256 9.05 30.94 14.50
C LEU A 256 10.30 31.12 15.36
N ASN A 257 11.32 30.28 15.17
CA ASN A 257 12.58 30.39 15.88
C ASN A 257 13.33 31.69 15.53
N GLU A 258 13.36 32.08 14.25
CA GLU A 258 13.97 33.34 13.82
C GLU A 258 13.29 34.56 14.45
N GLN A 259 11.96 34.58 14.50
CA GLN A 259 11.19 35.63 15.16
C GLN A 259 11.48 35.69 16.67
N LEU A 260 11.54 34.55 17.35
CA LEU A 260 11.88 34.48 18.78
C LEU A 260 13.30 34.99 19.09
N VAL A 261 14.27 34.66 18.24
CA VAL A 261 15.64 35.17 18.37
C VAL A 261 15.70 36.67 18.12
N GLY A 262 14.95 37.18 17.13
CA GLY A 262 14.82 38.61 16.85
C GLY A 262 14.25 39.39 18.05
N LEU A 263 13.19 38.86 18.69
CA LEU A 263 12.58 39.45 19.89
C LEU A 263 13.53 39.46 21.10
N ARG A 264 14.35 38.41 21.28
CA ARG A 264 15.36 38.35 22.35
C ARG A 264 16.56 39.27 22.13
N ARG A 265 16.78 39.76 20.91
CA ARG A 265 17.86 40.70 20.55
C ARG A 265 17.42 42.17 20.53
N GLY A 266 16.37 42.54 21.29
CA GLY A 266 15.93 43.94 21.47
C GLY A 266 17.10 44.91 21.76
N PRO A 267 16.94 46.20 21.39
CA PRO A 267 18.04 47.10 21.03
C PRO A 267 19.05 47.23 22.17
N LYS A 268 20.35 47.15 21.83
CA LYS A 268 21.40 47.68 22.72
C LYS A 268 21.07 49.16 22.95
N ALA A 269 20.75 49.49 24.20
CA ALA A 269 20.72 50.88 24.64
C ALA A 269 22.14 51.43 24.53
N ASP A 270 22.34 52.35 23.58
CA ASP A 270 23.48 53.27 23.57
C ASP A 270 23.20 54.43 24.53
#